data_AF-A0A179UI03-F1
#
_entry.id   AF-A0A179UI03-F1
#
_cell.length_a   1.000
_cell.length_b   1.000
_cell.length_c   1.000
_cell.angle_alpha   90.00
_cell.angle_beta   90.00
_cell.angle_gamma   90.00
#
_symmetry.space_group_name_H-M   'P 1'
#
loop_
_entity.id
_entity.type
_entity.pdbx_description
1 polymer ?
#
loop_
_entity_poly.entity_id
_entity_poly.type
_entity_poly.pdbx_seq_one_letter_code
_entity_poly.pdbx_strand_id
1 'polypeptide(L)'
;MSSSTFSLKGLLLLAMTLGALANPLPGPKVGCVQCGPKTCIKGEVCCNESCGICARPGQGCTKMFCPPTPVKCGTTTCPQGEVCCNESCGFCTPPGGKCTEQHCEPAQCGRRVCPAGQVCCNSSCGICTPPGGPCTQQLCVHSYDDAGKQN
;
A
#
# COMPACT_ATOMS: atom_id res chain seq x y z
N MET A 1 -6.00 31.95 -66.74
CA MET A 1 -7.45 31.69 -66.77
C MET A 1 -7.67 30.45 -67.62
N SER A 2 -7.97 29.31 -67.00
CA SER A 2 -8.35 28.08 -67.70
C SER A 2 -9.41 27.39 -66.85
N SER A 3 -10.64 27.44 -67.34
CA SER A 3 -11.82 26.78 -66.78
C SER A 3 -11.97 25.45 -67.49
N SER A 4 -12.16 24.35 -66.76
CA SER A 4 -12.76 23.09 -67.22
C SER A 4 -12.64 22.07 -66.08
N THR A 5 -13.59 21.20 -65.74
CA THR A 5 -15.00 20.99 -66.10
C THR A 5 -15.44 19.95 -65.07
N PHE A 6 -16.47 20.22 -64.27
CA PHE A 6 -17.02 19.23 -63.34
C PHE A 6 -17.76 18.17 -64.17
N SER A 7 -17.16 16.98 -64.32
CA SER A 7 -17.76 15.86 -65.04
C SER A 7 -18.83 15.19 -64.18
N LEU A 8 -20.07 15.44 -64.59
CA LEU A 8 -21.31 14.89 -64.05
C LEU A 8 -21.49 13.43 -64.51
N LYS A 9 -20.73 12.50 -63.93
CA LYS A 9 -20.94 11.05 -64.09
C LYS A 9 -20.25 10.30 -62.96
N GLY A 10 -20.98 10.01 -61.89
CA GLY A 10 -20.45 9.32 -60.72
C GLY A 10 -21.53 9.07 -59.68
N LEU A 11 -22.64 8.51 -60.12
CA LEU A 11 -23.71 7.98 -59.28
C LEU A 11 -23.09 6.85 -58.43
N LEU A 12 -22.77 7.11 -57.16
CA LEU A 12 -22.62 6.05 -56.17
C LEU A 12 -23.03 6.59 -54.79
N LEU A 13 -24.29 6.36 -54.48
CA LEU A 13 -24.86 6.43 -53.14
C LEU A 13 -24.11 5.45 -52.23
N LEU A 14 -23.02 5.88 -51.62
CA LEU A 14 -22.47 5.21 -50.44
C LEU A 14 -23.21 5.74 -49.23
N ALA A 15 -24.39 5.16 -49.00
CA ALA A 15 -25.02 5.15 -47.69
C ALA A 15 -24.08 4.44 -46.72
N MET A 16 -23.14 5.19 -46.14
CA MET A 16 -22.34 4.73 -45.01
C MET A 16 -23.30 4.62 -43.82
N THR A 17 -23.91 3.46 -43.66
CA THR A 17 -24.66 3.10 -42.46
C THR A 17 -23.69 3.21 -41.28
N LEU A 18 -23.75 4.31 -40.52
CA LEU A 18 -23.18 4.36 -39.19
C LEU A 18 -24.01 3.42 -38.30
N GLY A 19 -23.74 2.13 -38.41
CA GLY A 19 -24.01 1.17 -37.35
C GLY A 19 -23.00 1.40 -36.26
N ALA A 20 -23.21 2.44 -35.44
CA ALA A 20 -22.58 2.50 -34.15
C ALA A 20 -23.08 1.29 -33.35
N LEU A 21 -22.31 0.19 -33.36
CA LEU A 21 -22.38 -0.81 -32.32
C LEU A 21 -21.89 -0.12 -31.05
N ALA A 22 -22.77 0.67 -30.43
CA ALA A 22 -22.65 0.96 -29.02
C ALA A 22 -22.81 -0.39 -28.32
N ASN A 23 -21.70 -1.11 -28.14
CA ASN A 23 -21.60 -2.04 -27.04
C ASN A 23 -22.01 -1.22 -25.81
N PRO A 24 -23.03 -1.65 -25.05
CA PRO A 24 -23.34 -0.99 -23.79
C PRO A 24 -22.03 -0.90 -23.02
N LEU A 25 -21.57 0.32 -22.73
CA LEU A 25 -20.62 0.49 -21.63
C LEU A 25 -21.23 -0.30 -20.48
N PRO A 26 -20.52 -1.26 -19.87
CA PRO A 26 -21.08 -2.03 -18.78
C PRO A 26 -21.66 -1.03 -17.79
N GLY A 27 -22.99 -1.02 -17.67
CA GLY A 27 -23.67 -0.11 -16.78
C GLY A 27 -23.07 -0.25 -15.38
N PRO A 28 -23.06 0.82 -14.55
CA PRO A 28 -22.52 0.75 -13.21
C PRO A 28 -23.08 -0.50 -12.54
N LYS A 29 -22.21 -1.47 -12.22
CA LYS A 29 -22.62 -2.77 -11.69
C LYS A 29 -23.52 -2.50 -10.49
N VAL A 30 -24.82 -2.77 -10.63
CA VAL A 30 -25.81 -2.58 -9.57
C VAL A 30 -25.62 -3.71 -8.56
N GLY A 31 -24.57 -3.59 -7.76
CA GLY A 31 -24.06 -4.63 -6.90
C GLY A 31 -22.67 -4.27 -6.42
N CYS A 32 -22.66 -3.59 -5.27
CA CYS A 32 -21.49 -3.17 -4.51
C CYS A 32 -20.69 -1.98 -5.08
N VAL A 33 -20.41 -0.99 -4.22
CA VAL A 33 -19.68 0.25 -4.55
C VAL A 33 -18.33 0.22 -3.86
N GLN A 34 -17.23 0.45 -4.58
CA GLN A 34 -15.91 0.56 -3.95
C GLN A 34 -15.83 1.83 -3.08
N CYS A 35 -15.30 1.69 -1.87
CA CYS A 35 -15.19 2.76 -0.89
C CYS A 35 -13.87 2.61 -0.13
N GLY A 36 -12.80 3.21 -0.65
CA GLY A 36 -11.46 3.07 -0.07
C GLY A 36 -11.03 1.61 0.13
N PRO A 37 -10.66 1.18 1.36
CA PRO A 37 -10.24 -0.19 1.64
C PRO A 37 -11.40 -1.20 1.71
N LYS A 38 -12.66 -0.77 1.57
CA LYS A 38 -13.84 -1.64 1.64
C LYS A 38 -14.68 -1.52 0.38
N THR A 39 -15.57 -2.50 0.19
CA THR A 39 -16.62 -2.43 -0.81
C THR A 39 -17.96 -2.40 -0.09
N CYS A 40 -18.75 -1.35 -0.32
CA CYS A 40 -20.10 -1.21 0.22
C CYS A 40 -21.02 -2.25 -0.40
N ILE A 41 -21.97 -2.77 0.38
CA ILE A 41 -22.91 -3.79 -0.11
C ILE A 41 -23.99 -3.16 -1.01
N LYS A 42 -24.77 -4.00 -1.69
CA LYS A 42 -25.86 -3.54 -2.56
C LYS A 42 -26.85 -2.66 -1.78
N GLY A 43 -27.11 -1.47 -2.31
CA GLY A 43 -28.04 -0.50 -1.71
C GLY A 43 -27.40 0.49 -0.74
N GLU A 44 -26.10 0.37 -0.46
CA GLU A 44 -25.32 1.37 0.28
C GLU A 44 -24.55 2.30 -0.67
N VAL A 45 -24.24 3.50 -0.17
CA VAL A 45 -23.40 4.48 -0.84
C VAL A 45 -22.10 4.68 -0.07
N CYS A 46 -21.00 4.96 -0.78
CA CYS A 46 -19.74 5.31 -0.13
C CYS A 46 -19.87 6.68 0.53
N CYS A 47 -19.78 6.71 1.86
CA CYS A 47 -19.89 7.90 2.67
C CYS A 47 -18.52 8.53 2.92
N ASN A 48 -17.50 7.71 3.20
CA ASN A 48 -16.13 8.17 3.42
C ASN A 48 -15.10 7.23 2.81
N GLU A 49 -14.54 7.63 1.67
CA GLU A 49 -13.50 6.86 0.97
C GLU A 49 -12.23 6.69 1.80
N SER A 50 -11.88 7.62 2.70
CA SER A 50 -10.64 7.53 3.48
C SER A 50 -10.58 6.30 4.39
N CYS A 51 -11.73 5.74 4.78
CA CYS A 51 -11.83 4.63 5.72
C CYS A 51 -12.83 3.54 5.29
N GLY A 52 -13.40 3.69 4.10
CA GLY A 52 -14.41 2.78 3.58
C GLY A 52 -15.69 2.74 4.42
N ILE A 53 -16.14 3.90 4.88
CA ILE A 53 -17.43 4.00 5.58
C ILE A 53 -18.54 4.02 4.56
N CYS A 54 -19.44 3.04 4.66
CA CYS A 54 -20.63 2.91 3.84
C CYS A 54 -21.85 3.37 4.65
N ALA A 55 -22.80 4.02 3.99
CA ALA A 55 -24.05 4.44 4.60
C ALA A 55 -25.24 4.05 3.74
N ARG A 56 -26.40 3.84 4.38
CA ARG A 56 -27.67 3.70 3.66
C ARG A 56 -28.12 5.07 3.13
N PRO A 57 -28.81 5.12 1.98
CA PRO A 57 -29.44 6.34 1.50
C PRO A 57 -30.31 6.99 2.59
N GLY A 58 -30.17 8.30 2.76
CA GLY A 58 -30.94 9.09 3.74
C GLY A 58 -30.40 9.06 5.18
N GLN A 59 -29.35 8.30 5.49
CA GLN A 59 -28.66 8.41 6.78
C GLN A 59 -27.62 9.53 6.77
N GLY A 60 -27.41 10.15 7.94
CA GLY A 60 -26.37 11.15 8.14
C GLY A 60 -24.99 10.55 7.90
N CYS A 61 -24.13 11.30 7.20
CA CYS A 61 -22.77 10.89 6.87
C CYS A 61 -21.81 12.01 7.29
N THR A 62 -20.86 11.68 8.17
CA THR A 62 -19.77 12.59 8.54
C THR A 62 -18.52 12.17 7.80
N LYS A 63 -18.04 13.03 6.88
CA LYS A 63 -16.70 12.88 6.31
C LYS A 63 -15.69 13.28 7.37
N MET A 64 -14.82 12.34 7.73
CA MET A 64 -13.74 12.55 8.68
C MET A 64 -12.43 12.04 8.10
N PHE A 65 -11.32 12.66 8.49
CA PHE A 65 -10.02 12.08 8.21
C PHE A 65 -9.86 10.82 9.06
N CYS A 66 -9.59 9.69 8.40
CA CYS A 66 -9.26 8.46 9.09
C CYS A 66 -7.77 8.20 8.90
N PRO A 67 -6.99 8.06 9.98
CA PRO A 67 -5.58 7.74 9.86
C PRO A 67 -5.42 6.39 9.16
N PRO A 68 -4.40 6.24 8.29
CA PRO A 68 -4.12 4.98 7.62
C PRO A 68 -4.09 3.82 8.62
N THR A 69 -4.67 2.69 8.19
CA THR A 69 -4.58 1.44 8.95
C THR A 69 -3.11 1.06 9.13
N PRO A 70 -2.74 0.38 10.23
CA PRO A 70 -1.39 -0.12 10.42
C PRO A 70 -0.91 -0.85 9.15
N VAL A 71 0.20 -0.39 8.59
CA VAL A 71 0.74 -0.88 7.32
C VAL A 71 2.01 -1.67 7.58
N LYS A 72 2.17 -2.82 6.91
CA LYS A 72 3.40 -3.60 7.01
C LYS A 72 4.56 -2.83 6.37
N CYS A 73 5.72 -2.81 7.03
CA CYS A 73 6.93 -2.17 6.54
C CYS A 73 8.13 -3.05 6.90
N GLY A 74 8.56 -3.89 5.95
CA GLY A 74 9.57 -4.91 6.21
C GLY A 74 9.16 -5.87 7.32
N THR A 75 9.96 -5.93 8.39
CA THR A 75 9.70 -6.72 9.61
C THR A 75 8.87 -5.97 10.65
N THR A 76 8.59 -4.69 10.44
CA THR A 76 7.82 -3.83 11.34
C THR A 76 6.40 -3.64 10.82
N THR A 77 5.46 -3.33 11.70
CA THR A 77 4.15 -2.78 11.31
C THR A 77 4.10 -1.33 11.77
N CYS A 78 3.87 -0.41 10.83
CA CYS A 78 3.79 0.99 11.15
C CYS A 78 2.58 1.28 12.04
N PRO A 79 2.73 2.14 13.06
CA PRO A 79 1.64 2.64 13.86
C PRO A 79 0.50 3.21 13.00
N GLN A 80 -0.72 3.20 13.56
CA GLN A 80 -1.85 3.84 12.91
C GLN A 80 -1.53 5.32 12.65
N GLY A 81 -1.81 5.78 11.43
CA GLY A 81 -1.51 7.16 11.05
C GLY A 81 -0.17 7.35 10.33
N GLU A 82 0.72 6.36 10.35
CA GLU A 82 2.00 6.41 9.64
C GLU A 82 1.98 5.64 8.31
N VAL A 83 2.95 5.95 7.45
CA VAL A 83 3.20 5.25 6.18
C VAL A 83 4.55 4.55 6.21
N CYS A 84 4.66 3.44 5.48
CA CYS A 84 5.95 2.77 5.32
C CYS A 84 6.89 3.66 4.50
N CYS A 85 8.05 3.95 5.07
CA CYS A 85 9.02 4.88 4.51
C CYS A 85 10.24 4.16 3.93
N ASN A 86 10.66 3.08 4.58
CA ASN A 86 11.75 2.23 4.09
C ASN A 86 11.49 0.79 4.54
N GLU A 87 11.11 -0.05 3.58
CA GLU A 87 10.80 -1.47 3.84
C GLU A 87 12.03 -2.25 4.29
N SER A 88 13.21 -1.95 3.75
CA SER A 88 14.45 -2.65 4.12
C SER A 88 14.81 -2.43 5.58
N CYS A 89 14.54 -1.23 6.13
CA CYS A 89 14.83 -0.90 7.51
C CYS A 89 13.62 -0.99 8.45
N GLY A 90 12.43 -1.28 7.91
CA GLY A 90 11.18 -1.21 8.66
C GLY A 90 10.93 0.16 9.30
N PHE A 91 11.34 1.24 8.63
CA PHE A 91 11.15 2.61 9.11
C PHE A 91 9.83 3.18 8.62
N CYS A 92 9.10 3.79 9.54
CA CYS A 92 7.81 4.42 9.32
C CYS A 92 7.93 5.93 9.50
N THR A 93 7.05 6.67 8.84
CA THR A 93 7.05 8.15 8.91
C THR A 93 5.62 8.67 8.81
N PRO A 94 5.32 9.86 9.35
CA PRO A 94 4.05 10.52 9.10
C PRO A 94 3.81 10.74 7.59
N PRO A 95 2.56 10.82 7.12
CA PRO A 95 2.26 11.13 5.73
C PRO A 95 2.95 12.43 5.28
N GLY A 96 3.68 12.38 4.16
CA GLY A 96 4.48 13.52 3.66
C GLY A 96 5.83 13.73 4.37
N GLY A 97 6.19 12.87 5.33
CA GLY A 97 7.50 12.85 5.96
C GLY A 97 8.63 12.50 4.99
N LYS A 98 9.85 12.89 5.33
CA LYS A 98 11.04 12.58 4.53
C LYS A 98 11.47 11.12 4.73
N CYS A 99 11.94 10.51 3.65
CA CYS A 99 12.50 9.16 3.65
C CYS A 99 13.96 9.14 3.26
N THR A 100 14.69 8.18 3.83
CA THR A 100 16.08 7.90 3.47
C THR A 100 16.16 6.55 2.78
N GLU A 101 16.80 6.51 1.62
CA GLU A 101 17.03 5.28 0.84
C GLU A 101 18.30 4.56 1.32
N GLN A 102 18.35 4.25 2.61
CA GLN A 102 19.39 3.38 3.14
C GLN A 102 18.97 1.92 3.03
N HIS A 103 19.91 1.03 2.77
CA HIS A 103 19.66 -0.41 2.83
C HIS A 103 20.08 -0.93 4.21
N CYS A 104 19.17 -1.61 4.89
CA CYS A 104 19.45 -2.27 6.15
C CYS A 104 19.45 -3.79 5.94
N GLU A 105 20.50 -4.43 6.43
CA GLU A 105 20.63 -5.88 6.41
C GLU A 105 20.49 -6.44 7.84
N PRO A 106 20.00 -7.68 7.98
CA PRO A 106 20.05 -8.39 9.26
C PRO A 106 21.49 -8.52 9.75
N ALA A 107 21.71 -8.37 11.06
CA ALA A 107 23.05 -8.42 11.66
C ALA A 107 23.15 -9.49 12.74
N GLN A 108 24.25 -10.24 12.76
CA GLN A 108 24.49 -11.24 13.80
C GLN A 108 24.67 -10.57 15.18
N CYS A 109 24.00 -11.09 16.20
CA CYS A 109 24.09 -10.61 17.58
C CYS A 109 24.11 -11.79 18.56
N GLY A 110 25.32 -12.27 18.85
CA GLY A 110 25.50 -13.49 19.65
C GLY A 110 24.87 -14.70 18.98
N ARG A 111 23.85 -15.29 19.63
CA ARG A 111 23.07 -16.42 19.10
C ARG A 111 21.83 -16.01 18.30
N ARG A 112 21.51 -14.71 18.22
CA ARG A 112 20.36 -14.18 17.48
C ARG A 112 20.83 -13.41 16.26
N VAL A 113 19.94 -13.24 15.29
CA VAL A 113 20.12 -12.30 14.18
C VAL A 113 19.16 -11.14 14.43
N CYS A 114 19.69 -9.93 14.51
CA CYS A 114 18.90 -8.72 14.58
C CYS A 114 18.18 -8.52 13.24
N PRO A 115 16.87 -8.19 13.27
CA PRO A 115 16.15 -7.89 12.05
C PRO A 115 16.74 -6.65 11.38
N ALA A 116 16.51 -6.53 10.08
CA ALA A 116 16.91 -5.36 9.32
C ALA A 116 16.32 -4.09 9.95
N GLY A 117 17.15 -3.04 10.07
CA GLY A 117 16.80 -1.80 10.74
C GLY A 117 17.08 -1.78 12.25
N GLN A 118 17.59 -2.87 12.84
CA GLN A 118 18.10 -2.91 14.20
C GLN A 118 19.61 -3.14 14.23
N VAL A 119 20.24 -2.72 15.33
CA VAL A 119 21.66 -2.94 15.61
C VAL A 119 21.84 -3.90 16.77
N CYS A 120 22.94 -4.67 16.76
CA CYS A 120 23.31 -5.50 17.90
C CYS A 120 23.76 -4.59 19.05
N CYS A 121 22.96 -4.54 20.11
CA CYS A 121 23.30 -3.79 21.32
C CYS A 121 24.22 -4.64 22.21
N ASN A 122 23.79 -5.87 22.53
CA ASN A 122 24.53 -6.74 23.42
C ASN A 122 24.60 -8.16 22.85
N SER A 123 25.77 -8.50 22.31
CA SER A 123 26.04 -9.82 21.72
C SER A 123 26.07 -10.95 22.75
N SER A 124 26.44 -10.66 24.01
CA SER A 124 26.34 -11.66 25.08
C SER A 124 24.89 -12.05 25.29
N CYS A 125 23.92 -11.14 25.21
CA CYS A 125 22.52 -11.44 25.46
C CYS A 125 21.67 -11.64 24.18
N GLY A 126 22.26 -11.42 23.01
CA GLY A 126 21.52 -11.35 21.74
C GLY A 126 20.47 -10.24 21.71
N ILE A 127 20.73 -9.12 22.39
CA ILE A 127 19.79 -7.99 22.47
C ILE A 127 20.01 -7.09 21.26
N CYS A 128 18.95 -6.91 20.50
CA CYS A 128 18.86 -5.99 19.38
C CYS A 128 18.09 -4.74 19.79
N THR A 129 18.49 -3.58 19.27
CA THR A 129 17.84 -2.29 19.57
C THR A 129 17.77 -1.44 18.30
N PRO A 130 16.84 -0.47 18.20
CA PRO A 130 16.90 0.52 17.12
C PRO A 130 18.22 1.30 17.13
N PRO A 131 18.68 1.84 15.99
CA PRO A 131 19.86 2.70 15.94
C PRO A 131 19.75 3.85 16.96
N GLY A 132 20.77 4.02 17.81
CA GLY A 132 20.79 5.03 18.88
C GLY A 132 19.88 4.72 20.08
N GLY A 133 19.20 3.56 20.10
CA GLY A 133 18.38 3.11 21.22
C GLY A 133 19.21 2.80 22.47
N PRO A 134 18.56 2.78 23.65
CA PRO A 134 19.23 2.47 24.91
C PRO A 134 19.81 1.05 24.87
N CYS A 135 20.95 0.87 25.54
CA CYS A 135 21.67 -0.38 25.55
C CYS A 135 22.34 -0.62 26.91
N THR A 136 22.34 -1.88 27.37
CA THR A 136 23.03 -2.29 28.60
C THR A 136 23.99 -3.44 28.30
N GLN A 137 25.24 -3.29 28.77
CA GLN A 137 26.32 -4.25 28.54
C GLN A 137 26.48 -5.21 29.73
N GLN A 138 25.43 -5.95 30.03
CA GLN A 138 25.48 -7.05 30.99
C GLN A 138 26.00 -8.35 30.33
N LEU A 139 26.62 -9.21 31.13
CA LEU A 139 26.98 -10.55 30.68
C LEU A 139 25.78 -11.49 30.92
N CYS A 140 25.32 -12.15 29.86
CA CYS A 140 24.35 -13.23 29.97
C CYS A 140 25.06 -14.57 30.05
N VAL A 141 24.74 -15.34 31.09
CA VAL A 141 25.16 -16.74 31.20
C VAL A 141 24.35 -17.59 30.25
N HIS A 142 25.04 -18.26 29.33
CA HIS A 142 24.47 -19.30 28.50
C HIS A 142 24.86 -20.65 29.07
N SER A 143 23.89 -21.50 29.36
CA SER A 143 24.16 -22.92 29.56
C SER A 143 24.70 -23.48 28.25
N TYR A 144 25.95 -23.96 28.26
CA TYR A 144 26.54 -24.65 27.14
C TYR A 144 26.18 -26.13 27.27
N ASP A 145 25.27 -26.60 26.43
CA ASP A 145 25.16 -28.03 26.18
C ASP A 145 26.08 -28.36 24.99
N ASP A 146 27.04 -29.25 25.24
CA ASP A 146 28.17 -29.68 24.40
C ASP A 146 27.81 -30.25 23.00
N ALA A 147 26.59 -30.06 22.52
CA ALA A 147 26.13 -30.58 21.23
C ALA A 147 25.96 -29.52 20.13
N GLY A 148 26.34 -28.26 20.35
CA GLY A 148 26.38 -27.23 19.30
C GLY A 148 25.06 -26.99 18.56
N LYS A 149 23.93 -27.45 19.12
CA LYS A 149 22.60 -27.36 18.54
C LYS A 149 21.58 -27.55 19.62
N GLN A 150 20.73 -26.55 19.89
CA GLN A 150 19.53 -26.78 20.70
C GLN A 150 18.33 -25.91 20.27
N ASN A 151 17.16 -26.54 20.49
CA ASN A 151 15.77 -26.20 20.13
C ASN A 151 15.40 -24.72 20.08
#